data_AF-A0A517SB30-F1
#
_entry.id   AF-A0A517SB30-F1
#
_cell.length_a   1.000
_cell.length_b   1.000
_cell.length_c   1.000
_cell.angle_alpha   90.00
_cell.angle_beta   90.00
_cell.angle_gamma   90.00
#
_symmetry.space_group_name_H-M   'P 1'
#
loop_
_entity.id
_entity.type
_entity.pdbx_description
1 polymer ?
#
loop_
_entity_poly.entity_id
_entity_poly.type
_entity_poly.pdbx_seq_one_letter_code
_entity_poly.pdbx_strand_id
1 'polypeptide(L)'
;MNDRTLMDRFGLHFLGLLGAALVLWQLIGWWTKPPAVEFDNLKYIQLLSTAVSSRKADMVSKVEKAIRQRHSQSQMSDDELAHFEEILATVRAGKWEDADRQTFDFAAAQLSRKRSPIDPHSGHDHSH
;
A
#
# COMPACT_ATOMS: atom_id res chain seq x y z
N MET A 1 -20.91 39.60 31.79
CA MET A 1 -21.66 38.32 31.94
C MET A 1 -22.56 38.20 30.72
N ASN A 2 -22.39 37.30 29.76
CA ASN A 2 -21.62 36.05 29.68
C ASN A 2 -21.22 35.77 28.21
N ASP A 3 -19.91 35.75 27.92
CA ASP A 3 -19.32 35.29 26.65
C ASP A 3 -18.89 33.81 26.75
N ARG A 4 -19.85 32.87 26.85
CA ARG A 4 -19.49 31.43 27.00
C ARG A 4 -20.27 30.45 26.14
N THR A 5 -21.20 30.88 25.30
CA THR A 5 -22.11 29.95 24.60
C THR A 5 -21.84 29.77 23.10
N LEU A 6 -20.94 30.57 22.50
CA LEU A 6 -20.64 30.48 21.06
C LEU A 6 -19.55 29.46 20.70
N MET A 7 -18.66 29.12 21.64
CA MET A 7 -17.52 28.21 21.39
C MET A 7 -17.86 26.72 21.48
N ASP A 8 -18.95 26.34 22.17
CA ASP A 8 -19.30 24.92 22.37
C ASP A 8 -19.92 24.26 21.12
N ARG A 9 -20.56 25.04 20.25
CA ARG A 9 -21.24 24.51 19.06
C ARG A 9 -20.26 24.17 17.94
N PHE A 10 -19.16 24.91 17.80
CA PHE A 10 -18.12 24.63 16.81
C PHE A 10 -17.25 23.43 17.21
N GLY A 11 -16.91 23.28 18.50
CA GLY A 11 -16.12 22.13 18.99
C GLY A 11 -16.81 20.77 18.76
N LEU A 12 -18.13 20.72 18.88
CA LEU A 12 -18.91 19.48 18.70
C LEU A 12 -18.98 19.01 17.24
N HIS A 13 -19.03 19.94 16.27
CA HIS A 13 -19.02 19.61 14.84
C HIS A 13 -17.65 19.15 14.36
N PHE A 14 -16.55 19.75 14.86
CA PHE A 14 -15.19 19.29 14.58
C PHE A 14 -14.95 17.89 15.15
N LEU A 15 -15.43 17.60 16.36
CA LEU A 15 -15.31 16.27 16.97
C LEU A 15 -16.12 15.20 16.21
N GLY A 16 -17.32 15.57 15.72
CA GLY A 16 -18.14 14.70 14.87
C GLY A 16 -17.52 14.41 13.50
N LEU A 17 -16.93 15.44 12.85
CA LEU A 17 -16.21 15.27 11.58
C LEU A 17 -14.93 14.43 11.75
N LEU A 18 -14.20 14.62 12.84
CA LEU A 18 -13.03 13.79 13.17
C LEU A 18 -13.42 12.33 13.40
N GLY A 19 -14.52 12.08 14.11
CA GLY A 19 -15.05 10.73 14.30
C GLY A 19 -15.48 10.07 12.99
N ALA A 20 -16.19 10.81 12.12
CA ALA A 20 -16.60 10.32 10.82
C ALA A 20 -15.41 10.02 9.89
N ALA A 21 -14.37 10.86 9.91
CA ALA A 21 -13.14 10.63 9.15
C ALA A 21 -12.39 9.37 9.62
N LEU A 22 -12.39 9.09 10.92
CA LEU A 22 -11.74 7.91 11.51
C LEU A 22 -12.49 6.61 11.15
N VAL A 23 -13.82 6.67 11.10
CA VAL A 23 -14.67 5.55 10.67
C VAL A 23 -14.55 5.31 9.16
N LEU A 24 -14.50 6.37 8.35
CA LEU A 24 -14.21 6.26 6.91
C LEU A 24 -12.83 5.65 6.66
N TRP A 25 -11.81 6.04 7.43
CA TRP A 25 -10.47 5.48 7.34
C TRP A 25 -10.42 3.98 7.71
N GLN A 26 -11.16 3.58 8.75
CA GLN A 26 -11.31 2.16 9.12
C GLN A 26 -12.04 1.32 8.06
N LEU A 27 -13.06 1.90 7.41
CA LEU A 27 -13.81 1.21 6.35
C LEU A 27 -12.97 1.04 5.06
N ILE A 28 -12.10 1.99 4.74
CA ILE A 28 -11.15 1.86 3.62
C ILE A 28 -10.14 0.74 3.90
N GLY A 29 -9.60 0.66 5.12
CA GLY A 29 -8.66 -0.39 5.53
C GLY A 29 -9.26 -1.81 5.54
N TRP A 30 -10.58 -1.95 5.69
CA TRP A 30 -11.26 -3.24 5.64
C TRP A 30 -11.43 -3.77 4.20
N TRP A 31 -11.32 -2.91 3.19
CA TRP A 31 -11.47 -3.29 1.77
C TRP A 31 -10.14 -3.48 1.02
N THR A 32 -9.02 -3.06 1.62
CA THR A 32 -7.67 -3.26 1.09
C THR A 32 -7.17 -4.69 1.31
N LYS A 33 -7.70 -5.66 0.55
CA LYS A 33 -6.90 -6.83 0.20
C LYS A 33 -5.92 -6.39 -0.88
N PRO A 34 -4.60 -6.54 -0.70
CA PRO A 34 -3.64 -6.12 -1.72
C PRO A 34 -3.98 -6.84 -3.03
N PRO A 35 -4.20 -6.12 -4.15
CA PRO A 35 -4.52 -6.71 -5.44
C PRO A 35 -3.39 -7.65 -5.86
N ALA A 36 -3.74 -8.66 -6.64
CA ALA A 36 -2.74 -9.51 -7.27
C ALA A 36 -1.98 -8.63 -8.26
N VAL A 37 -0.69 -8.41 -8.01
CA VAL A 37 0.14 -7.64 -8.92
C VAL A 37 0.52 -8.57 -10.07
N GLU A 38 0.33 -8.12 -11.31
CA GLU A 38 0.74 -8.91 -12.47
C GLU A 38 2.24 -9.21 -12.39
N PHE A 39 2.63 -10.39 -12.88
CA PHE A 39 4.02 -10.88 -12.76
C PHE A 39 5.06 -9.88 -13.30
N ASP A 40 4.69 -9.16 -14.36
CA ASP A 40 5.50 -8.12 -14.99
C ASP A 40 5.73 -6.87 -14.13
N ASN A 41 4.85 -6.63 -13.16
CA ASN A 41 4.87 -5.47 -12.27
C ASN A 41 5.59 -5.75 -10.93
N LEU A 42 5.82 -7.02 -10.59
CA LEU A 42 6.55 -7.43 -9.38
C LEU A 42 7.97 -6.85 -9.28
N LYS A 43 8.64 -6.67 -10.43
CA LYS A 43 9.97 -6.06 -10.48
C LYS A 43 9.99 -4.63 -9.93
N TYR A 44 8.89 -3.88 -10.10
CA TYR A 44 8.81 -2.50 -9.58
C TYR A 44 8.67 -2.48 -8.06
N ILE A 45 8.05 -3.51 -7.46
CA ILE A 45 8.02 -3.68 -6.00
C ILE A 45 9.44 -3.87 -5.46
N GLN A 46 10.24 -4.74 -6.10
CA GLN A 46 11.63 -4.99 -5.68
C GLN A 46 12.52 -3.75 -5.88
N LEU A 47 12.35 -3.04 -7.00
CA LEU A 47 13.07 -1.79 -7.26
C LEU A 47 12.69 -0.70 -6.25
N LEU A 48 11.40 -0.57 -5.92
CA LEU A 48 10.92 0.38 -4.93
C LEU A 48 11.43 0.03 -3.53
N SER A 49 11.35 -1.24 -3.13
CA SER A 49 11.89 -1.72 -1.84
C SER A 49 13.39 -1.46 -1.71
N THR A 50 14.16 -1.68 -2.79
CA THR A 50 15.59 -1.36 -2.82
C THR A 50 15.84 0.15 -2.69
N ALA A 51 15.04 0.97 -3.39
CA ALA A 51 15.18 2.42 -3.36
C ALA A 51 14.83 3.02 -1.99
N VAL A 52 13.80 2.49 -1.34
CA VAL A 52 13.33 2.92 -0.02
C VAL A 52 14.30 2.47 1.07
N SER A 53 14.72 1.20 1.08
CA SER A 53 15.71 0.68 2.06
C SER A 53 17.06 1.41 1.94
N SER A 54 17.47 1.75 0.72
CA SER A 54 18.68 2.55 0.47
C SER A 54 18.50 4.05 0.71
N ARG A 55 17.28 4.52 1.03
CA ARG A 55 16.90 5.93 1.19
C ARG A 55 17.33 6.83 0.02
N LYS A 56 17.29 6.29 -1.21
CA LYS A 56 17.73 6.99 -2.43
C LYS A 56 16.55 7.65 -3.13
N ALA A 57 16.28 8.91 -2.79
CA ALA A 57 15.19 9.70 -3.38
C ALA A 57 15.21 9.71 -4.92
N ASP A 58 16.39 9.80 -5.55
CA ASP A 58 16.52 9.75 -7.01
C ASP A 58 16.06 8.43 -7.61
N MET A 59 16.31 7.30 -6.92
CA MET A 59 15.84 5.98 -7.36
C MET A 59 14.32 5.88 -7.19
N VAL A 60 13.78 6.38 -6.08
CA VAL A 60 12.33 6.44 -5.85
C VAL A 60 11.64 7.22 -6.97
N SER A 61 12.17 8.39 -7.36
CA SER A 61 11.60 9.21 -8.44
C SER A 61 11.64 8.49 -9.79
N LYS A 62 12.72 7.75 -10.10
CA LYS A 62 12.81 6.95 -11.33
C LYS A 62 11.79 5.81 -11.35
N VAL A 63 11.61 5.13 -10.22
CA VAL A 63 10.64 4.03 -10.09
C VAL A 63 9.22 4.57 -10.18
N GLU A 64 8.91 5.71 -9.54
CA GLU A 64 7.62 6.38 -9.67
C GLU A 64 7.28 6.69 -11.13
N LYS A 65 8.23 7.28 -11.89
CA LYS A 65 8.00 7.58 -13.31
C LYS A 65 7.69 6.32 -14.12
N ALA A 66 8.42 5.23 -13.86
CA ALA A 66 8.21 3.97 -14.56
C ALA A 66 6.85 3.34 -14.24
N ILE A 67 6.42 3.41 -12.98
CA ILE A 67 5.09 2.95 -12.51
C ILE A 67 3.98 3.74 -13.20
N ARG A 68 4.07 5.08 -13.19
CA ARG A 68 3.08 5.95 -13.86
C ARG A 68 3.03 5.72 -15.37
N GLN A 69 4.17 5.49 -16.00
CA GLN A 69 4.23 5.18 -17.42
C GLN A 69 3.57 3.82 -17.74
N ARG A 70 3.76 2.81 -16.89
CA ARG A 70 3.09 1.50 -17.04
C ARG A 70 1.57 1.63 -16.92
N HIS A 71 1.12 2.39 -15.93
CA HIS A 71 -0.29 2.68 -15.75
C HIS A 71 -0.89 3.44 -16.94
N SER A 72 -0.20 4.47 -17.46
CA SER A 72 -0.68 5.20 -18.64
C SER A 72 -0.70 4.36 -19.92
N GLN A 73 0.03 3.25 -19.95
CA GLN A 73 0.00 2.25 -21.02
C GLN A 73 -1.02 1.13 -20.77
N SER A 74 -1.87 1.24 -19.74
CA SER A 74 -2.81 0.20 -19.30
C SER A 74 -2.14 -1.14 -18.96
N GLN A 75 -0.85 -1.11 -18.59
CA GLN A 75 -0.05 -2.28 -18.18
C GLN A 75 0.03 -2.42 -16.65
N MET A 76 -0.77 -1.64 -15.92
CA MET A 76 -0.89 -1.67 -14.47
C MET A 76 -2.31 -1.24 -14.12
N SER A 77 -2.98 -1.97 -13.23
CA SER A 77 -4.32 -1.63 -12.79
C SER A 77 -4.32 -0.41 -11.86
N ASP A 78 -5.47 0.23 -11.73
CA ASP A 78 -5.67 1.33 -10.79
C ASP A 78 -5.40 0.87 -9.34
N ASP A 79 -5.78 -0.36 -9.00
CA ASP A 79 -5.56 -0.93 -7.67
C ASP A 79 -4.06 -1.14 -7.38
N GLU A 80 -3.28 -1.62 -8.36
CA GLU A 80 -1.84 -1.77 -8.23
C GLU A 80 -1.16 -0.40 -8.06
N LEU A 81 -1.58 0.59 -8.86
CA LEU A 81 -1.06 1.95 -8.78
C LEU A 81 -1.35 2.57 -7.40
N ALA A 82 -2.57 2.38 -6.87
CA ALA A 82 -2.97 2.95 -5.58
C ALA A 82 -2.02 2.52 -4.44
N HIS A 83 -1.65 1.23 -4.39
CA HIS A 83 -0.69 0.76 -3.39
C HIS A 83 0.72 1.31 -3.58
N PHE A 84 1.18 1.47 -4.82
CA PHE A 84 2.46 2.15 -5.06
C PHE A 84 2.41 3.61 -4.61
N GLU A 85 1.28 4.30 -4.82
CA GLU A 85 1.10 5.69 -4.40
C GLU A 85 1.04 5.86 -2.88
N GLU A 86 0.44 4.93 -2.14
CA GLU A 86 0.46 4.91 -0.67
C GLU A 86 1.90 4.88 -0.12
N ILE A 87 2.73 4.00 -0.67
CA ILE A 87 4.13 3.88 -0.29
C ILE A 87 4.88 5.17 -0.66
N LEU A 88 4.69 5.70 -1.87
CA LEU A 88 5.31 6.93 -2.33
C LEU A 88 4.90 8.14 -1.47
N ALA A 89 3.65 8.19 -1.00
CA ALA A 89 3.19 9.22 -0.07
C ALA A 89 3.92 9.13 1.28
N THR A 90 4.11 7.91 1.79
CA THR A 90 4.88 7.66 3.03
C THR A 90 6.34 8.10 2.87
N VAL A 91 6.96 7.82 1.72
CA VAL A 91 8.32 8.30 1.39
C VAL A 91 8.38 9.82 1.34
N ARG A 92 7.42 10.48 0.68
CA ARG A 92 7.34 11.96 0.60
C ARG A 92 7.15 12.63 1.95
N ALA A 93 6.46 11.95 2.88
CA ALA A 93 6.32 12.40 4.26
C ALA A 93 7.62 12.25 5.07
N GLY A 94 8.71 11.74 4.47
CA GLY A 94 9.99 11.50 5.12
C GLY A 94 9.99 10.29 6.07
N LYS A 95 8.92 9.49 6.08
CA LYS A 95 8.75 8.31 6.95
C LYS A 95 9.40 7.09 6.32
N TRP A 96 10.72 7.13 6.16
CA TRP A 96 11.47 6.11 5.43
C TRP A 96 11.37 4.71 6.04
N GLU A 97 11.37 4.58 7.37
CA GLU A 97 11.21 3.28 8.04
C GLU A 97 9.82 2.68 7.82
N ASP A 98 8.76 3.50 7.88
CA ASP A 98 7.40 3.04 7.63
C ASP A 98 7.23 2.61 6.16
N ALA A 99 7.78 3.39 5.24
CA ALA A 99 7.76 3.06 3.81
C ALA A 99 8.52 1.75 3.53
N ASP A 100 9.66 1.53 4.20
CA ASP A 100 10.45 0.31 4.02
C ASP A 100 9.64 -0.92 4.45
N ARG A 101 9.00 -0.85 5.62
CA ARG A 101 8.09 -1.89 6.11
C ARG A 101 6.94 -2.13 5.14
N GLN A 102 6.27 -1.08 4.66
CA GLN A 102 5.18 -1.22 3.68
C GLN A 102 5.66 -1.89 2.38
N THR A 103 6.84 -1.53 1.85
CA THR A 103 7.38 -2.19 0.65
C THR A 103 7.71 -3.65 0.88
N PHE A 104 8.25 -3.98 2.06
CA PHE A 104 8.56 -5.36 2.44
C PHE A 104 7.28 -6.20 2.56
N ASP A 105 6.27 -5.70 3.26
CA ASP A 105 4.99 -6.39 3.43
C ASP A 105 4.29 -6.58 2.08
N PHE A 106 4.36 -5.56 1.21
CA PHE A 106 3.81 -5.66 -0.14
C PHE A 106 4.54 -6.72 -0.98
N ALA A 107 5.88 -6.77 -0.91
CA ALA A 107 6.65 -7.82 -1.58
C ALA A 107 6.35 -9.23 -1.02
N ALA A 108 6.26 -9.37 0.31
CA ALA A 108 5.95 -10.61 0.99
C ALA A 108 4.55 -11.14 0.62
N ALA A 109 3.56 -10.25 0.48
CA ALA A 109 2.20 -10.59 0.05
C ALA A 109 2.12 -11.14 -1.38
N GLN A 110 3.09 -10.83 -2.24
CA GLN A 110 3.18 -11.44 -3.57
C GLN A 110 3.85 -12.82 -3.54
N LEU A 111 4.88 -12.98 -2.68
CA LEU A 111 5.57 -14.26 -2.51
C LEU A 111 4.67 -15.33 -1.88
N SER A 112 3.86 -14.97 -0.88
CA SER A 112 2.92 -15.89 -0.22
C SER A 112 1.84 -16.40 -1.19
N ARG A 113 1.40 -15.57 -2.14
CA ARG A 113 0.44 -15.97 -3.19
C ARG A 113 1.03 -16.92 -4.21
N LYS A 114 2.31 -16.75 -4.58
CA LYS A 114 2.98 -17.66 -5.51
C LYS A 114 3.16 -19.07 -4.91
N ARG A 115 3.15 -19.18 -3.59
CA ARG A 115 3.19 -20.43 -2.83
C ARG A 115 1.77 -20.94 -2.57
N SER A 116 1.08 -21.39 -3.62
CA SER A 116 -0.15 -22.18 -3.42
C SER A 116 0.18 -23.46 -2.62
N PRO A 117 -0.75 -23.96 -1.78
CA PRO A 117 -0.51 -25.12 -0.93
C PRO A 117 -0.16 -26.33 -1.79
N ILE A 118 0.88 -27.07 -1.39
CA ILE A 118 1.06 -28.44 -1.82
C ILE A 118 -0.22 -29.17 -1.42
N ASP A 119 -0.97 -29.68 -2.39
CA ASP A 119 -2.09 -30.58 -2.12
C ASP A 119 -1.52 -31.86 -1.48
N PRO A 120 -1.78 -32.14 -0.19
CA PRO A 120 -1.29 -33.36 0.45
C PRO A 120 -1.96 -34.64 -0.09
N HIS A 121 -2.95 -34.53 -1.00
CA HIS A 121 -3.57 -35.69 -1.66
C HIS A 121 -2.94 -36.10 -3.00
N SER A 122 -1.89 -35.41 -3.46
CA SER A 122 -1.11 -35.90 -4.61
C SER A 122 -0.16 -37.01 -4.16
N GLY A 123 -0.70 -38.21 -3.96
CA GLY A 123 0.06 -39.42 -3.71
C GLY A 123 1.05 -39.68 -4.84
N HIS A 124 2.31 -39.31 -4.63
CA HIS A 124 3.42 -39.74 -5.47
C HIS A 124 3.82 -41.14 -5.00
N ASP A 125 3.22 -42.14 -5.65
CA ASP A 125 3.61 -43.53 -5.57
C ASP A 125 5.00 -43.66 -6.22
N HIS A 126 6.05 -43.70 -5.40
CA HIS A 126 7.38 -44.06 -5.87
C HIS A 126 7.51 -45.58 -5.79
N SER A 127 6.89 -46.26 -6.75
CA SER A 127 7.13 -47.66 -7.05
C SER A 127 7.63 -47.80 -8.49
N HIS A 128 8.95 -47.74 -8.67
CA HIS A 128 9.73 -48.71 -9.48
C HIS A 128 11.23 -48.44 -9.43
#